data_AF-T0SVX9-F1
#
_entry.id   AF-T0SVX9-F1
#
_cell.length_a   1.000
_cell.length_b   1.000
_cell.length_c   1.000
_cell.angle_alpha   90.00
_cell.angle_beta   90.00
_cell.angle_gamma   90.00
#
_symmetry.space_group_name_H-M   'P 1'
#
loop_
_entity.id
_entity.type
_entity.pdbx_description
1 polymer ?
#
loop_
_entity_poly.entity_id
_entity_poly.type
_entity_poly.pdbx_seq_one_letter_code
_entity_poly.pdbx_strand_id
1 'polypeptide(L)'
;MFILKIKYIISSILMEKSTSFLHRFLKRFHYIEDDSHWQIMSNIKESTPSHIKKRLLLQALEERQHATIFKRILIDSSLSPFLYESPTRSIYFNENNPERFTRLCEIGEADALKKFIHIHRHTKNAELKRGLHQIIKDEIQHAGSHKSADIKDKLFWFRYKYSNIGNQVAGQLISLLLVIIYLVILPYSLLVFLSKRVIR
;
A
#
# COMPACT_ATOMS: atom_id res chain seq x y z
N MET A 1 -41.63 4.25 -11.80
CA MET A 1 -40.50 3.83 -12.67
C MET A 1 -39.23 4.66 -12.45
N PHE A 2 -39.32 5.98 -12.29
CA PHE A 2 -38.15 6.89 -12.11
C PHE A 2 -37.31 6.61 -10.85
N ILE A 3 -37.96 6.33 -9.70
CA ILE A 3 -37.30 6.02 -8.42
C ILE A 3 -36.46 4.73 -8.51
N LEU A 4 -36.91 3.73 -9.28
CA LEU A 4 -36.19 2.47 -9.47
C LEU A 4 -34.93 2.67 -10.32
N LYS A 5 -34.97 3.55 -11.34
CA LYS A 5 -33.79 3.92 -12.13
C LYS A 5 -32.75 4.68 -11.30
N ILE A 6 -33.17 5.60 -10.43
CA ILE A 6 -32.24 6.32 -9.52
C ILE A 6 -31.60 5.35 -8.52
N LYS A 7 -32.37 4.44 -7.92
CA LYS A 7 -31.81 3.39 -7.04
C LYS A 7 -30.80 2.54 -7.78
N TYR A 8 -31.08 2.11 -9.01
CA TYR A 8 -30.15 1.32 -9.81
C TYR A 8 -28.87 2.09 -10.15
N ILE A 9 -28.97 3.36 -10.56
CA ILE A 9 -27.81 4.21 -10.87
C ILE A 9 -26.94 4.40 -9.62
N ILE A 10 -27.52 4.77 -8.48
CA ILE A 10 -26.81 4.93 -7.21
C ILE A 10 -26.16 3.61 -6.79
N SER A 11 -26.88 2.49 -6.87
CA SER A 11 -26.32 1.16 -6.57
C SER A 11 -25.19 0.78 -7.52
N SER A 12 -25.28 1.09 -8.83
CA SER A 12 -24.21 0.81 -9.79
C SER A 12 -22.97 1.67 -9.52
N ILE A 13 -23.14 2.97 -9.24
CA ILE A 13 -22.04 3.89 -8.89
C ILE A 13 -21.37 3.46 -7.58
N LEU A 14 -22.16 3.06 -6.57
CA LEU A 14 -21.63 2.56 -5.31
C LEU A 14 -20.92 1.20 -5.48
N MET A 15 -21.45 0.31 -6.34
CA MET A 15 -20.81 -0.96 -6.68
C MET A 15 -19.51 -0.74 -7.47
N GLU A 16 -19.48 0.18 -8.43
CA GLU A 16 -18.29 0.55 -9.22
C GLU A 16 -17.21 1.22 -8.35
N LYS A 17 -17.62 2.07 -7.38
CA LYS A 17 -16.70 2.62 -6.38
C LYS A 17 -16.17 1.57 -5.41
N SER A 18 -16.97 0.59 -5.00
CA SER A 18 -16.53 -0.48 -4.09
C SER A 18 -15.62 -1.50 -4.78
N THR A 19 -15.91 -1.86 -6.03
CA THR A 19 -15.05 -2.73 -6.86
C THR A 19 -13.74 -2.04 -7.21
N SER A 20 -13.75 -0.75 -7.56
CA SER A 20 -12.51 0.02 -7.80
C SER A 20 -11.69 0.26 -6.52
N PHE A 21 -12.32 0.37 -5.34
CA PHE A 21 -11.60 0.43 -4.07
C PHE A 21 -10.95 -0.91 -3.73
N LEU A 22 -11.71 -2.00 -3.77
CA LEU A 22 -11.19 -3.35 -3.50
C LEU A 22 -10.07 -3.70 -4.48
N HIS A 23 -10.26 -3.42 -5.77
CA HIS A 23 -9.24 -3.66 -6.78
C HIS A 23 -7.94 -2.89 -6.49
N ARG A 24 -8.02 -1.58 -6.26
CA ARG A 24 -6.83 -0.77 -5.88
C ARG A 24 -6.15 -1.32 -4.64
N PHE A 25 -6.92 -1.83 -3.70
CA PHE A 25 -6.41 -2.34 -2.44
C PHE A 25 -5.71 -3.70 -2.60
N LEU A 26 -6.33 -4.65 -3.29
CA LEU A 26 -5.73 -5.95 -3.63
C LEU A 26 -4.48 -5.77 -4.47
N LYS A 27 -4.52 -4.82 -5.41
CA LYS A 27 -3.36 -4.43 -6.21
C LYS A 27 -2.24 -3.95 -5.31
N ARG A 28 -2.52 -3.02 -4.38
CA ARG A 28 -1.52 -2.55 -3.41
C ARG A 28 -0.91 -3.70 -2.60
N PHE A 29 -1.70 -4.67 -2.15
CA PHE A 29 -1.14 -5.82 -1.44
C PHE A 29 -0.24 -6.67 -2.32
N HIS A 30 -0.67 -7.03 -3.54
CA HIS A 30 0.18 -7.73 -4.49
C HIS A 30 1.58 -7.10 -4.60
N TYR A 31 1.66 -5.78 -4.76
CA TYR A 31 2.95 -5.08 -4.84
C TYR A 31 3.70 -5.01 -3.51
N ILE A 32 3.00 -4.88 -2.37
CA ILE A 32 3.66 -4.90 -1.05
C ILE A 32 4.34 -6.24 -0.82
N GLU A 33 3.63 -7.35 -1.08
CA GLU A 33 4.16 -8.72 -0.97
C GLU A 33 5.34 -8.94 -1.93
N ASP A 34 5.19 -8.50 -3.19
CA ASP A 34 6.26 -8.65 -4.19
C ASP A 34 7.51 -7.81 -3.84
N ASP A 35 7.30 -6.60 -3.31
CA ASP A 35 8.37 -5.74 -2.81
C ASP A 35 9.02 -6.32 -1.56
N SER A 36 8.26 -6.93 -0.64
CA SER A 36 8.78 -7.62 0.54
C SER A 36 9.68 -8.78 0.13
N HIS A 37 9.23 -9.63 -0.82
CA HIS A 37 10.05 -10.67 -1.43
C HIS A 37 11.40 -10.11 -1.93
N TRP A 38 11.36 -9.07 -2.78
CA TRP A 38 12.57 -8.47 -3.34
C TRP A 38 13.48 -7.87 -2.27
N GLN A 39 12.92 -7.21 -1.25
CA GLN A 39 13.69 -6.62 -0.14
C GLN A 39 14.41 -7.67 0.68
N ILE A 40 13.73 -8.78 0.99
CA ILE A 40 14.33 -9.88 1.74
C ILE A 40 15.47 -10.50 0.95
N MET A 41 15.24 -10.79 -0.34
CA MET A 41 16.26 -11.34 -1.22
C MET A 41 17.48 -10.41 -1.34
N SER A 42 17.27 -9.09 -1.40
CA SER A 42 18.35 -8.10 -1.51
C SER A 42 19.16 -7.92 -0.21
N ASN A 43 18.59 -8.25 0.95
CA ASN A 43 19.28 -8.15 2.25
C ASN A 43 19.97 -9.47 2.68
N ILE A 44 19.74 -10.57 1.96
CA ILE A 44 20.49 -11.81 2.18
C ILE A 44 21.89 -11.65 1.56
N LYS A 45 22.91 -11.64 2.42
CA LYS A 45 24.32 -11.56 2.02
C LYS A 45 25.01 -12.90 2.25
N GLU A 46 26.18 -13.07 1.63
CA GLU A 46 27.02 -14.24 1.89
C GLU A 46 27.34 -14.35 3.39
N SER A 47 27.66 -13.22 4.02
CA SER A 47 27.96 -13.07 5.44
C SER A 47 26.77 -13.26 6.39
N THR A 48 25.54 -13.38 5.89
CA THR A 48 24.35 -13.59 6.75
C THR A 48 24.44 -14.96 7.45
N PRO A 49 24.25 -15.04 8.78
CA PRO A 49 24.25 -16.30 9.51
C PRO A 49 23.30 -17.34 8.91
N SER A 50 23.71 -18.61 8.85
CA SER A 50 23.00 -19.68 8.13
C SER A 50 21.55 -19.86 8.57
N HIS A 51 21.28 -19.79 9.88
CA HIS A 51 19.94 -19.91 10.44
C HIS A 51 19.04 -18.73 10.04
N ILE A 52 19.56 -17.50 10.00
CA ILE A 52 18.84 -16.31 9.54
C ILE A 52 18.61 -16.38 8.04
N LYS A 53 19.64 -16.77 7.27
CA LYS A 53 19.55 -16.93 5.81
C LYS A 53 18.44 -17.91 5.43
N LYS A 54 18.38 -19.08 6.08
CA LYS A 54 17.30 -20.06 5.87
C LYS A 54 15.93 -19.46 6.19
N ARG A 55 15.80 -18.75 7.31
CA ARG A 55 14.54 -18.10 7.72
C ARG A 55 14.09 -17.06 6.69
N LEU A 56 14.98 -16.16 6.29
CA LEU A 56 14.69 -15.11 5.31
C LEU A 56 14.35 -15.69 3.92
N LEU A 57 15.02 -16.76 3.47
CA LEU A 57 14.67 -17.43 2.21
C LEU A 57 13.26 -18.03 2.25
N LEU A 58 12.89 -18.70 3.35
CA LEU A 58 11.55 -19.25 3.51
C LEU A 58 10.50 -18.13 3.49
N GLN A 59 10.74 -17.04 4.22
CA GLN A 59 9.85 -15.88 4.20
C GLN A 59 9.75 -15.30 2.79
N ALA A 60 10.86 -15.04 2.09
CA ALA A 60 10.83 -14.49 0.73
C ALA A 60 10.02 -15.35 -0.25
N LEU A 61 10.11 -16.69 -0.16
CA LEU A 61 9.30 -17.58 -0.99
C LEU A 61 7.80 -17.47 -0.66
N GLU A 62 7.48 -17.30 0.62
CA GLU A 62 6.11 -17.11 1.10
C GLU A 62 5.51 -15.79 0.62
N GLU A 63 6.22 -14.67 0.78
CA GLU A 63 5.81 -13.34 0.26
C GLU A 63 5.51 -13.41 -1.25
N ARG A 64 6.36 -14.13 -2.01
CA ARG A 64 6.13 -14.32 -3.46
C ARG A 64 4.88 -15.14 -3.76
N GLN A 65 4.58 -16.13 -2.91
CA GLN A 65 3.36 -16.91 -3.02
C GLN A 65 2.13 -16.06 -2.69
N HIS A 66 2.17 -15.23 -1.64
CA HIS A 66 1.10 -14.29 -1.29
C HIS A 66 0.85 -13.29 -2.41
N ALA A 67 1.91 -12.71 -2.99
CA ALA A 67 1.84 -11.86 -4.17
C ALA A 67 1.12 -12.57 -5.33
N THR A 68 1.42 -13.85 -5.56
CA THR A 68 0.79 -14.67 -6.60
C THR A 68 -0.69 -14.93 -6.33
N ILE A 69 -1.08 -15.14 -5.07
CA ILE A 69 -2.49 -15.27 -4.66
C ILE A 69 -3.26 -13.99 -4.99
N PHE A 70 -2.74 -12.82 -4.60
CA PHE A 70 -3.37 -11.54 -4.94
C PHE A 70 -3.42 -11.30 -6.45
N LYS A 71 -2.35 -11.61 -7.17
CA LYS A 71 -2.32 -11.52 -8.63
C LYS A 71 -3.43 -12.35 -9.26
N ARG A 72 -3.60 -13.61 -8.84
CA ARG A 72 -4.66 -14.49 -9.35
C ARG A 72 -6.05 -13.89 -9.14
N ILE A 73 -6.31 -13.36 -7.95
CA ILE A 73 -7.60 -12.71 -7.61
C ILE A 73 -7.83 -11.43 -8.44
N LEU A 74 -6.76 -10.76 -8.91
CA LEU A 74 -6.82 -9.53 -9.70
C LEU A 74 -7.05 -9.73 -11.21
N ILE A 75 -6.91 -10.95 -11.75
CA ILE A 75 -6.86 -11.21 -13.20
C ILE A 75 -8.10 -10.71 -13.98
N ASP A 76 -9.23 -10.45 -13.32
CA ASP A 76 -10.45 -9.91 -13.96
C ASP A 76 -10.51 -8.38 -14.14
N SER A 77 -9.44 -7.65 -13.86
CA SER A 77 -9.51 -6.19 -13.80
C SER A 77 -8.32 -5.53 -14.49
N SER A 78 -8.61 -4.78 -15.54
CA SER A 78 -7.67 -4.10 -16.45
C SER A 78 -6.42 -3.60 -15.73
N LEU A 79 -5.29 -4.20 -16.09
CA LEU A 79 -3.95 -3.91 -15.58
C LEU A 79 -3.56 -2.46 -15.92
N SER A 80 -3.97 -1.48 -15.11
CA SER A 80 -3.15 -0.27 -15.01
C SER A 80 -1.78 -0.69 -14.46
N PRO A 81 -0.66 -0.13 -14.92
CA PRO A 81 0.61 -0.30 -14.23
C PRO A 81 0.48 0.33 -12.83
N PHE A 82 0.86 -0.40 -11.78
CA PHE A 82 1.20 0.23 -10.51
C PHE A 82 2.72 0.31 -10.48
N LEU A 83 3.25 1.41 -9.98
CA LEU A 83 4.69 1.62 -9.88
C LEU A 83 5.20 0.86 -8.66
N TYR A 84 6.18 -0.01 -8.86
CA TYR A 84 6.93 -0.67 -7.79
C TYR A 84 7.51 0.39 -6.85
N GLU A 85 7.32 0.23 -5.54
CA GLU A 85 7.86 1.15 -4.52
C GLU A 85 9.27 0.73 -4.09
N SER A 86 9.82 -0.34 -4.66
CA SER A 86 11.09 -0.97 -4.25
C SER A 86 12.26 0.02 -4.12
N PRO A 87 12.51 0.96 -5.06
CA PRO A 87 13.57 1.95 -4.91
C PRO A 87 13.38 2.85 -3.68
N THR A 88 12.16 3.34 -3.47
CA THR A 88 11.82 4.20 -2.33
C THR A 88 11.91 3.44 -1.01
N ARG A 89 11.43 2.19 -0.97
CA ARG A 89 11.52 1.33 0.22
C ARG A 89 12.96 0.92 0.53
N SER A 90 13.80 0.72 -0.49
CA SER A 90 15.21 0.33 -0.28
C SER A 90 15.97 1.33 0.61
N ILE A 91 15.64 2.62 0.56
CA ILE A 91 16.24 3.66 1.42
C ILE A 91 15.99 3.38 2.92
N TYR A 92 14.83 2.79 3.23
CA TYR A 92 14.43 2.48 4.60
C TYR A 92 14.89 1.07 5.02
N PHE A 93 14.90 0.12 4.10
CA PHE A 93 15.12 -1.30 4.43
C PHE A 93 16.48 -1.85 3.99
N ASN A 94 17.40 -1.01 3.49
CA ASN A 94 18.79 -1.38 3.30
C ASN A 94 19.50 -1.43 4.66
N GLU A 95 19.44 -2.60 5.30
CA GLU A 95 19.90 -2.82 6.66
C GLU A 95 21.09 -3.79 6.64
N ASN A 96 22.22 -3.37 7.21
CA ASN A 96 23.42 -4.20 7.24
C ASN A 96 23.38 -5.25 8.36
N ASN A 97 22.54 -5.05 9.37
CA ASN A 97 22.34 -6.00 10.47
C ASN A 97 21.16 -6.94 10.16
N PRO A 98 21.40 -8.22 9.82
CA PRO A 98 20.36 -9.14 9.39
C PRO A 98 19.33 -9.46 10.49
N GLU A 99 19.71 -9.40 11.76
CA GLU A 99 18.79 -9.58 12.90
C GLU A 99 17.82 -8.40 13.01
N ARG A 100 18.31 -7.17 12.84
CA ARG A 100 17.48 -5.97 12.83
C ARG A 100 16.57 -5.96 11.62
N PHE A 101 17.07 -6.33 10.44
CA PHE A 101 16.25 -6.49 9.25
C PHE A 101 15.11 -7.49 9.48
N THR A 102 15.42 -8.65 10.08
CA THR A 102 14.39 -9.67 10.42
C THR A 102 13.32 -9.08 11.33
N ARG A 103 13.69 -8.34 12.39
CA ARG A 103 12.71 -7.68 13.28
C ARG A 103 11.85 -6.66 12.53
N LEU A 104 12.44 -5.88 11.62
CA LEU A 104 11.69 -4.92 10.80
C LEU A 104 10.68 -5.61 9.87
N CYS A 105 11.05 -6.75 9.27
CA CYS A 105 10.14 -7.56 8.46
C CYS A 105 8.95 -8.03 9.29
N GLU A 106 9.21 -8.59 10.47
CA GLU A 106 8.14 -9.00 11.36
C GLU A 106 7.19 -7.80 11.67
N ILE A 107 7.72 -6.57 11.91
CA ILE A 107 6.87 -5.39 12.25
C ILE A 107 5.94 -5.07 11.08
N GLY A 108 6.43 -5.23 9.86
CA GLY A 108 5.65 -5.16 8.64
C GLY A 108 4.51 -6.16 8.62
N GLU A 109 4.82 -7.43 8.83
CA GLU A 109 3.86 -8.54 8.90
C GLU A 109 2.77 -8.28 9.93
N ALA A 110 3.11 -7.81 11.13
CA ALA A 110 2.10 -7.48 12.14
C ALA A 110 1.16 -6.32 11.75
N ASP A 111 1.63 -5.33 10.97
CA ASP A 111 0.78 -4.26 10.44
C ASP A 111 -0.07 -4.75 9.25
N ALA A 112 0.47 -5.65 8.42
CA ALA A 112 -0.23 -6.27 7.30
C ALA A 112 -1.35 -7.21 7.79
N LEU A 113 -1.05 -8.10 8.75
CA LEU A 113 -1.97 -9.04 9.37
C LEU A 113 -3.26 -8.37 9.87
N LYS A 114 -3.14 -7.22 10.55
CA LYS A 114 -4.32 -6.46 11.03
C LYS A 114 -5.23 -6.07 9.87
N LYS A 115 -4.67 -5.66 8.73
CA LYS A 115 -5.43 -5.29 7.53
C LYS A 115 -6.04 -6.53 6.89
N PHE A 116 -5.30 -7.64 6.78
CA PHE A 116 -5.82 -8.89 6.24
C PHE A 116 -7.01 -9.43 7.04
N ILE A 117 -6.89 -9.47 8.38
CA ILE A 117 -8.00 -9.87 9.26
C ILE A 117 -9.22 -8.97 9.05
N HIS A 118 -9.01 -7.66 8.95
CA HIS A 118 -10.09 -6.72 8.70
C HIS A 118 -10.80 -7.03 7.37
N ILE A 119 -10.07 -7.23 6.27
CA ILE A 119 -10.67 -7.54 4.96
C ILE A 119 -11.38 -8.89 4.99
N HIS A 120 -10.73 -9.91 5.53
CA HIS A 120 -11.27 -11.27 5.59
C HIS A 120 -12.63 -11.32 6.29
N ARG A 121 -12.82 -10.49 7.33
CA ARG A 121 -14.10 -10.37 8.06
C ARG A 121 -15.20 -9.68 7.25
N HIS A 122 -14.86 -8.76 6.36
CA HIS A 122 -15.84 -7.90 5.67
C HIS A 122 -16.03 -8.23 4.19
N THR A 123 -15.13 -9.00 3.58
CA THR A 123 -15.26 -9.40 2.18
C THR A 123 -16.35 -10.44 1.97
N LYS A 124 -17.14 -10.26 0.91
CA LYS A 124 -18.11 -11.25 0.43
C LYS A 124 -17.55 -12.13 -0.70
N ASN A 125 -16.36 -11.81 -1.22
CA ASN A 125 -15.73 -12.60 -2.28
C ASN A 125 -15.11 -13.88 -1.68
N ALA A 126 -15.65 -15.04 -2.06
CA ALA A 126 -15.22 -16.34 -1.51
C ALA A 126 -13.79 -16.72 -1.89
N GLU A 127 -13.32 -16.36 -3.10
CA GLU A 127 -11.94 -16.60 -3.50
C GLU A 127 -10.97 -15.74 -2.68
N LEU A 128 -11.27 -14.45 -2.56
CA LEU A 128 -10.49 -13.54 -1.71
C LEU A 128 -10.47 -14.00 -0.26
N LYS A 129 -11.61 -14.48 0.26
CA LYS A 129 -11.70 -14.99 1.62
C LYS A 129 -10.80 -16.21 1.82
N ARG A 130 -10.77 -17.16 0.87
CA ARG A 130 -9.87 -18.32 0.91
C ARG A 130 -8.39 -17.91 0.83
N GLY A 131 -8.05 -17.00 -0.07
CA GLY A 131 -6.68 -16.48 -0.20
C GLY A 131 -6.21 -15.79 1.08
N LEU A 132 -7.03 -14.90 1.65
CA LEU A 132 -6.72 -14.22 2.91
C LEU A 132 -6.66 -15.18 4.09
N HIS A 133 -7.45 -16.25 4.13
CA HIS A 133 -7.37 -17.24 5.20
C HIS A 133 -6.00 -17.92 5.24
N GLN A 134 -5.45 -18.27 4.07
CA GLN A 134 -4.10 -18.82 3.96
C GLN A 134 -3.06 -17.80 4.43
N ILE A 135 -3.08 -16.59 3.86
CA ILE A 135 -2.14 -15.52 4.22
C ILE A 135 -2.17 -15.23 5.72
N ILE A 136 -3.35 -15.06 6.32
CA ILE A 136 -3.50 -14.80 7.76
C ILE A 136 -2.88 -15.90 8.62
N LYS A 137 -3.00 -17.17 8.21
CA LYS A 137 -2.41 -18.28 8.97
C LYS A 137 -0.89 -18.18 9.00
N ASP A 138 -0.29 -17.88 7.85
CA ASP A 138 1.15 -17.77 7.70
C ASP A 138 1.67 -16.51 8.46
N GLU A 139 0.98 -15.38 8.29
CA GLU A 139 1.26 -14.11 8.97
C GLU A 139 1.16 -14.19 10.51
N ILE A 140 0.27 -15.02 11.06
CA ILE A 140 0.19 -15.25 12.51
C ILE A 140 1.47 -15.93 13.02
N GLN A 141 2.05 -16.84 12.24
CA GLN A 141 3.31 -17.50 12.60
C GLN A 141 4.46 -16.48 12.62
N HIS A 142 4.50 -15.56 11.65
CA HIS A 142 5.48 -14.49 11.58
C HIS A 142 5.32 -13.44 12.69
N ALA A 143 4.08 -13.03 12.98
CA ALA A 143 3.77 -12.11 14.05
C ALA A 143 3.97 -12.73 15.46
N GLY A 144 3.93 -14.06 15.60
CA GLY A 144 4.18 -14.75 16.86
C GLY A 144 5.61 -14.57 17.40
N SER A 145 6.59 -14.34 16.52
CA SER A 145 8.00 -14.09 16.88
C SER A 145 8.27 -12.72 17.49
N HIS A 146 7.29 -11.80 17.46
CA HIS A 146 7.51 -10.37 17.66
C HIS A 146 7.63 -9.82 19.07
N LYS A 147 7.48 -10.65 20.09
CA LYS A 147 7.46 -10.16 21.47
C LYS A 147 8.78 -9.48 21.88
N SER A 148 9.83 -9.54 21.05
CA SER A 148 11.17 -8.97 21.27
C SER A 148 11.51 -7.68 20.50
N ALA A 149 10.60 -7.09 19.70
CA ALA A 149 10.94 -5.90 18.91
C ALA A 149 11.19 -4.64 19.78
N ASP A 150 12.37 -4.03 19.64
CA ASP A 150 12.81 -2.81 20.33
C ASP A 150 11.91 -1.60 19.97
N ILE A 151 11.75 -0.68 20.91
CA ILE A 151 11.08 0.62 20.73
C ILE A 151 11.68 1.37 19.54
N LYS A 152 13.00 1.29 19.33
CA LYS A 152 13.67 1.92 18.18
C LYS A 152 13.17 1.38 16.84
N ASP A 153 12.96 0.07 16.73
CA ASP A 153 12.46 -0.56 15.50
C ASP A 153 10.99 -0.19 15.25
N LYS A 154 10.19 -0.08 16.31
CA LYS A 154 8.79 0.41 16.23
C LYS A 154 8.72 1.88 15.81
N LEU A 155 9.57 2.74 16.35
CA LEU A 155 9.66 4.16 15.96
C LEU A 155 10.15 4.32 14.53
N PHE A 156 11.10 3.50 14.10
CA PHE A 156 11.54 3.45 12.71
C PHE A 156 10.38 3.11 11.77
N TRP A 157 9.64 2.04 12.06
CA TRP A 157 8.49 1.63 11.27
C TRP A 157 7.39 2.70 11.24
N PHE A 158 7.14 3.36 12.38
CA PHE A 158 6.24 4.50 12.45
C PHE A 158 6.69 5.62 11.50
N ARG A 159 7.95 6.06 11.56
CA ARG A 159 8.48 7.09 10.66
C ARG A 159 8.34 6.71 9.19
N TYR A 160 8.65 5.48 8.82
CA TYR A 160 8.44 4.98 7.46
C TYR A 160 6.97 5.10 7.04
N LYS A 161 6.04 4.54 7.84
CA LYS A 161 4.60 4.57 7.57
C LYS A 161 4.07 6.00 7.36
N TYR A 162 4.50 6.94 8.19
CA TYR A 162 4.03 8.32 8.14
C TYR A 162 4.80 9.23 7.18
N SER A 163 6.02 8.88 6.77
CA SER A 163 6.75 9.61 5.71
C SER A 163 6.02 9.52 4.37
N ASN A 164 5.47 8.34 4.06
CA ASN A 164 4.67 8.12 2.85
C ASN A 164 3.32 8.84 2.92
N ILE A 165 2.71 8.95 4.11
CA ILE A 165 1.48 9.74 4.32
C ILE A 165 1.79 11.23 4.20
N GLY A 166 2.88 11.70 4.80
CA GLY A 166 3.32 13.10 4.74
C GLY A 166 3.57 13.57 3.31
N ASN A 167 4.23 12.76 2.49
CA ASN A 167 4.46 13.06 1.07
C ASN A 167 3.14 13.08 0.26
N GLN A 168 2.19 12.17 0.56
CA GLN A 168 0.88 12.17 -0.09
C GLN A 168 0.03 13.39 0.31
N VAL A 169 0.02 13.75 1.61
CA VAL A 169 -0.72 14.91 2.11
C VAL A 169 -0.10 16.21 1.61
N ALA A 170 1.23 16.32 1.61
CA ALA A 170 1.93 17.48 1.04
C ALA A 170 1.65 17.63 -0.47
N GLY A 171 1.67 16.52 -1.22
CA GLY A 171 1.32 16.53 -2.64
C GLY A 171 -0.14 16.94 -2.91
N GLN A 172 -1.08 16.49 -2.08
CA GLN A 172 -2.48 16.91 -2.16
C GLN A 172 -2.66 18.40 -1.82
N LEU A 173 -1.95 18.91 -0.81
CA LEU A 173 -1.96 20.32 -0.46
C LEU A 173 -1.36 21.20 -1.56
N ILE A 174 -0.24 20.79 -2.16
CA ILE A 174 0.37 21.49 -3.30
C ILE A 174 -0.61 21.51 -4.49
N SER A 175 -1.25 20.38 -4.79
CA SER A 175 -2.24 20.30 -5.87
C SER A 175 -3.44 21.23 -5.61
N LEU A 176 -3.95 21.28 -4.37
CA LEU A 176 -5.01 22.19 -3.98
C LEU A 176 -4.58 23.66 -4.11
N LEU A 177 -3.35 23.99 -3.70
CA LEU A 177 -2.79 25.34 -3.81
C LEU A 177 -2.70 25.79 -5.27
N LEU A 178 -2.26 24.90 -6.16
CA LEU A 178 -2.22 25.15 -7.60
C LEU A 178 -3.61 25.39 -8.19
N VAL A 179 -4.62 24.62 -7.78
CA VAL A 179 -6.02 24.84 -8.21
C VAL A 179 -6.53 26.21 -7.78
N ILE A 180 -6.23 26.66 -6.55
CA ILE A 180 -6.61 27.98 -6.06
C ILE A 180 -5.93 29.09 -6.90
N ILE A 181 -4.64 28.95 -7.19
CA ILE A 181 -3.91 29.92 -8.03
C ILE A 181 -4.54 30.02 -9.42
N TYR A 182 -4.83 28.87 -10.06
CA TYR A 182 -5.35 28.83 -11.42
C TYR A 182 -6.82 29.26 -11.56
N LEU A 183 -7.68 28.92 -10.59
CA LEU A 183 -9.11 29.20 -10.69
C LEU A 183 -9.54 30.51 -10.03
N VAL A 184 -8.76 31.02 -9.08
CA VAL A 184 -9.13 32.21 -8.31
C VAL A 184 -8.21 33.37 -8.64
N ILE A 185 -6.91 33.18 -8.49
CA ILE A 185 -5.95 34.29 -8.55
C ILE A 185 -5.71 34.74 -10.00
N LEU A 186 -5.47 33.79 -10.91
CA LEU A 186 -5.21 34.09 -12.33
C LEU A 186 -6.40 34.77 -13.02
N PRO A 187 -7.66 34.29 -12.91
CA PRO A 187 -8.81 34.92 -13.53
C PRO A 187 -9.10 36.31 -12.96
N TYR A 188 -8.97 36.47 -11.64
CA TYR A 188 -9.14 37.77 -10.98
C TYR A 188 -8.07 38.78 -11.44
N SER A 189 -6.82 38.35 -11.52
CA SER A 189 -5.71 39.17 -12.02
C SER A 189 -5.93 39.57 -13.50
N LEU A 190 -6.45 38.65 -14.31
CA LEU A 190 -6.82 38.92 -15.70
C LEU A 190 -7.96 39.94 -15.81
N LEU A 191 -8.98 39.81 -14.97
CA LEU A 191 -10.11 40.75 -14.88
C LEU A 191 -9.65 42.16 -14.48
N VAL A 192 -8.77 42.27 -13.49
CA VAL A 192 -8.18 43.56 -13.07
C VAL A 192 -7.32 44.16 -14.17
N PHE A 193 -6.58 43.33 -14.91
CA PHE A 193 -5.77 43.80 -16.04
C PHE A 193 -6.63 44.28 -17.21
N LEU A 194 -7.68 43.54 -17.55
CA LEU A 194 -8.63 43.90 -18.61
C LEU A 194 -9.41 45.17 -18.25
N SER A 195 -9.89 45.30 -17.00
CA SER A 195 -10.62 46.50 -16.57
C SER A 195 -9.76 47.76 -16.61
N LYS A 196 -8.45 47.66 -16.32
CA LYS A 196 -7.51 48.78 -16.45
C LYS A 196 -7.19 49.17 -17.90
N ARG A 197 -7.36 48.26 -18.87
CA ARG A 197 -7.17 48.55 -20.30
C ARG A 197 -8.41 49.12 -20.99
N VAL A 198 -9.61 48.82 -20.50
CA VAL A 198 -10.88 49.33 -21.06
C VAL A 198 -11.15 50.80 -20.65
N ILE A 199 -10.45 51.31 -19.63
CA ILE A 199 -10.60 52.70 -19.13
C ILE A 199 -9.51 53.65 -19.69
N ARG A 200 -8.77 53.22 -20.72
CA ARG A 200 -7.91 54.11 -21.54
C ARG A 200 -8.46 54.17 -22.95
#